data_AF-A0AB35U9P0-F1
#
_entry.id   AF-A0AB35U9P0-F1
#
_cell.length_a   1.000
_cell.length_b   1.000
_cell.length_c   1.000
_cell.angle_alpha   90.00
_cell.angle_beta   90.00
_cell.angle_gamma   90.00
#
_symmetry.space_group_name_H-M   'P 1'
#
loop_
_entity.id
_entity.type
_entity.pdbx_description
1 polymer ?
#
loop_
_entity_poly.entity_id
_entity_poly.type
_entity_poly.pdbx_seq_one_letter_code
_entity_poly.pdbx_strand_id
1 'polypeptide(L)'
;MLAGINLIDEILGHDFFNKEAEVLKTDQGTEFTCASQAEIRSDGTRRTRMFFCDPMASWQKGSLENVHLLLREICPKECDLKAIGVVDQYACDIISSNIDSYLKEKLNGKSSFQLLEFLSPDTAKKFYEFVQIQMK
;
A
#
# COMPACT_ATOMS: atom_id res chain seq x y z
N MET A 1 10.84 3.58 -2.61
CA MET A 1 10.39 2.42 -1.81
C MET A 1 10.74 2.57 -0.33
N LEU A 2 12.03 2.60 0.04
CA LEU A 2 12.46 2.68 1.45
C LEU A 2 11.82 3.83 2.25
N ALA A 3 11.76 5.04 1.69
CA ALA A 3 11.13 6.19 2.33
C ALA A 3 9.64 5.95 2.66
N GLY A 4 8.90 5.27 1.77
CA GLY A 4 7.51 4.92 2.00
C GLY A 4 7.34 3.87 3.11
N ILE A 5 8.25 2.88 3.19
CA ILE A 5 8.25 1.92 4.30
C ILE A 5 8.52 2.62 5.62
N ASN A 6 9.52 3.51 5.67
CA ASN A 6 9.81 4.28 6.88
C ASN A 6 8.61 5.11 7.32
N LEU A 7 7.95 5.78 6.37
CA LEU A 7 6.75 6.58 6.67
C LEU A 7 5.64 5.71 7.28
N ILE A 8 5.35 4.54 6.70
CA ILE A 8 4.31 3.63 7.22
C ILE A 8 4.70 3.06 8.59
N ASP A 9 5.98 2.73 8.80
CA ASP A 9 6.52 2.27 10.08
C ASP A 9 6.37 3.33 11.18
N GLU A 10 6.61 4.60 10.86
CA GLU A 10 6.38 5.73 11.76
C GLU A 10 4.89 5.94 12.07
N ILE A 11 4.01 5.87 11.06
CA ILE A 11 2.55 6.05 11.22
C ILE A 11 1.95 4.95 12.10
N LEU A 12 2.28 3.70 11.83
CA LEU A 12 1.76 2.56 12.58
C LEU A 12 2.43 2.41 13.94
N GLY A 13 3.67 2.89 14.07
CA GLY A 13 4.53 2.60 15.20
C GLY A 13 5.10 1.18 15.12
N HIS A 14 6.28 0.99 15.71
CA HIS A 14 7.11 -0.18 15.47
C HIS A 14 6.40 -1.52 15.78
N ASP A 15 5.66 -1.60 16.89
CA ASP A 15 5.00 -2.85 17.30
C ASP A 15 3.89 -3.27 16.33
N PHE A 16 3.08 -2.32 15.88
CA PHE A 16 2.02 -2.59 14.91
C PHE A 16 2.59 -2.90 13.53
N PHE A 17 3.60 -2.14 13.09
CA PHE A 17 4.25 -2.40 11.82
C PHE A 17 4.86 -3.81 11.78
N ASN A 18 5.57 -4.22 12.83
CA ASN A 18 6.18 -5.56 12.90
C ASN A 18 5.12 -6.67 12.83
N LYS A 19 3.93 -6.43 13.40
CA LYS A 19 2.83 -7.39 13.41
C LYS A 19 2.09 -7.45 12.06
N GLU A 20 1.74 -6.30 11.50
CA GLU A 20 0.87 -6.20 10.31
C GLU A 20 1.66 -6.32 9.00
N ALA A 21 2.94 -5.95 8.98
CA ALA A 21 3.82 -5.95 7.80
C ALA A 21 5.03 -6.88 7.99
N GLU A 22 4.83 -8.04 8.62
CA GLU A 22 5.90 -9.02 8.86
C GLU A 22 6.60 -9.47 7.57
N VAL A 23 5.84 -9.59 6.49
CA VAL A 23 6.30 -10.10 5.19
C VAL A 23 5.89 -9.14 4.07
N LEU A 24 6.88 -8.70 3.29
CA LEU A 24 6.67 -7.92 2.07
C LEU A 24 7.10 -8.74 0.85
N LYS A 25 6.20 -8.87 -0.12
CA LYS A 25 6.48 -9.57 -1.38
C LYS A 25 6.57 -8.59 -2.54
N THR A 26 7.70 -8.59 -3.22
CA THR A 26 8.02 -7.64 -4.30
C THR A 26 8.45 -8.39 -5.56
N ASP A 27 8.44 -7.70 -6.70
CA ASP A 27 9.07 -8.23 -7.91
C ASP A 27 10.57 -7.91 -7.87
N GLN A 28 11.33 -8.42 -8.84
CA GLN A 28 12.78 -8.23 -8.92
C GLN A 28 13.17 -6.87 -9.53
N GLY A 29 12.29 -5.87 -9.46
CA GLY A 29 12.57 -4.52 -9.93
C GLY A 29 13.79 -3.90 -9.24
N THR A 30 14.56 -3.11 -9.98
CA THR A 30 15.77 -2.43 -9.48
C THR A 30 15.48 -1.43 -8.35
N GLU A 31 14.24 -0.94 -8.26
CA GLU A 31 13.73 -0.09 -7.19
C GLU A 31 13.71 -0.77 -5.81
N PHE A 32 13.87 -2.10 -5.77
CA PHE A 32 13.92 -2.93 -4.55
C PHE A 32 15.34 -3.32 -4.11
N THR A 33 16.37 -2.73 -4.72
CA THR A 33 17.79 -2.98 -4.40
C THR A 33 18.17 -2.66 -2.94
N CYS A 34 17.43 -1.77 -2.28
CA CYS A 34 17.63 -1.44 -0.85
C CYS A 34 16.90 -2.38 0.12
N ALA A 35 16.65 -3.64 -0.26
CA ALA A 35 15.87 -4.57 0.56
C ALA A 35 16.42 -4.76 1.99
N SER A 36 17.74 -4.82 2.15
CA SER A 36 18.36 -4.93 3.48
C SER A 36 18.03 -3.76 4.41
N GLN A 37 17.96 -2.53 3.86
CA GLN A 37 17.58 -1.32 4.60
C GLN A 37 16.07 -1.25 4.85
N ALA A 38 15.27 -1.89 4.01
CA ALA A 38 13.84 -2.03 4.23
C ALA A 38 13.54 -3.06 5.33
N GLU A 39 14.34 -4.12 5.46
CA GLU A 39 14.16 -5.15 6.49
C GLU A 39 14.64 -4.74 7.88
N ILE A 40 15.70 -3.93 7.97
CA ILE A 40 16.38 -3.57 9.22
C ILE A 40 16.29 -2.07 9.47
N ARG A 41 15.85 -1.69 10.67
CA ARG A 41 15.81 -0.28 11.12
C ARG A 41 17.21 0.24 11.43
N SER A 42 17.33 1.56 11.61
CA SER A 42 18.60 2.21 11.97
C SER A 42 19.17 1.76 13.31
N ASP A 43 18.33 1.26 14.23
CA ASP A 43 18.72 0.69 15.51
C ASP A 43 19.20 -0.78 15.42
N GLY A 44 19.20 -1.36 14.22
CA GLY A 44 19.58 -2.75 13.97
C GLY A 44 18.47 -3.77 14.20
N THR A 45 17.27 -3.34 14.61
CA THR A 45 16.12 -4.26 14.77
C THR A 45 15.52 -4.63 13.42
N ARG A 46 15.10 -5.89 13.29
CA ARG A 46 14.37 -6.35 12.10
C ARG A 46 12.90 -5.96 12.21
N ARG A 47 12.38 -5.31 11.17
CA ARG A 47 10.97 -4.89 11.09
C ARG A 47 10.12 -5.69 10.11
N THR A 48 10.75 -6.26 9.08
CA THR A 48 10.06 -7.05 8.05
C THR A 48 11.01 -8.03 7.36
N ARG A 49 10.46 -8.87 6.50
CA ARG A 49 11.17 -9.79 5.62
C ARG A 49 10.71 -9.56 4.18
N MET A 50 11.66 -9.26 3.31
CA MET A 50 11.39 -9.03 1.89
C MET A 50 11.62 -10.31 1.10
N PHE A 51 10.61 -10.70 0.35
CA PHE A 51 10.66 -11.82 -0.59
C PHE A 51 10.44 -11.31 -2.00
N PHE A 52 11.09 -11.96 -2.94
CA PHE A 52 10.99 -11.66 -4.36
C PHE A 52 10.19 -12.74 -5.07
N CYS A 53 9.36 -12.34 -6.02
CA CYS A 53 8.72 -13.29 -6.92
C CYS A 53 9.76 -14.02 -7.77
N ASP A 54 9.41 -15.23 -8.21
CA ASP A 54 10.24 -15.96 -9.16
C ASP A 54 10.35 -15.21 -10.50
N PRO A 55 11.46 -15.34 -11.24
CA PRO A 55 11.60 -14.75 -12.56
C PRO A 55 10.43 -15.15 -13.47
N MET A 56 9.86 -14.18 -14.19
CA MET A 56 8.70 -14.36 -15.08
C MET A 56 7.41 -14.85 -14.39
N ALA A 57 7.34 -14.85 -13.05
CA ALA A 57 6.16 -15.29 -12.29
C ALA A 57 5.28 -14.14 -11.79
N SER A 58 4.86 -13.24 -12.68
CA SER A 58 4.04 -12.06 -12.32
C SER A 58 2.71 -12.43 -11.63
N TRP A 59 2.16 -13.61 -11.92
CA TRP A 59 0.93 -14.11 -11.29
C TRP A 59 1.03 -14.27 -9.77
N GLN A 60 2.24 -14.38 -9.21
CA GLN A 60 2.48 -14.49 -7.77
C GLN A 60 2.08 -13.22 -6.97
N LYS A 61 1.78 -12.12 -7.67
CA LYS A 61 1.22 -10.86 -7.16
C LYS A 61 -0.11 -10.49 -7.86
N GLY A 62 -0.88 -11.48 -8.32
CA GLY A 62 -2.10 -11.24 -9.10
C GLY A 62 -3.14 -10.35 -8.42
N SER A 63 -3.21 -10.34 -7.09
CA SER A 63 -4.08 -9.43 -6.34
C SER A 63 -3.69 -7.95 -6.50
N LEU A 64 -2.39 -7.65 -6.63
CA LEU A 64 -1.86 -6.31 -6.84
C LEU A 64 -2.13 -5.82 -8.26
N GLU A 65 -2.05 -6.71 -9.25
CA GLU A 65 -2.37 -6.37 -10.64
C GLU A 65 -3.82 -5.90 -10.80
N ASN A 66 -4.76 -6.48 -10.05
CA ASN A 66 -6.15 -6.00 -10.05
C ASN A 66 -6.28 -4.57 -9.49
N VAL A 67 -5.48 -4.21 -8.48
CA VAL A 67 -5.45 -2.84 -7.95
C VAL A 67 -4.79 -1.89 -8.96
N HIS A 68 -3.73 -2.34 -9.64
CA HIS A 68 -3.11 -1.58 -10.73
C HIS A 68 -4.07 -1.32 -11.89
N LEU A 69 -5.00 -2.23 -12.19
CA LEU A 69 -6.04 -2.01 -13.20
C LEU A 69 -7.00 -0.88 -12.78
N LEU A 70 -7.49 -0.89 -11.54
CA LEU A 70 -8.33 0.21 -11.02
C LEU A 70 -7.60 1.56 -11.07
N LEU A 71 -6.32 1.57 -10.71
CA LEU A 71 -5.52 2.79 -10.83
C LEU A 71 -5.40 3.25 -12.29
N ARG A 72 -5.28 2.33 -13.25
CA ARG A 72 -5.19 2.68 -14.69
C ARG A 72 -6.51 3.15 -15.29
N GLU A 73 -7.65 2.81 -14.71
CA GLU A 73 -8.94 3.40 -15.09
C GLU A 73 -9.01 4.89 -14.72
N ILE A 74 -8.38 5.28 -13.62
CA ILE A 74 -8.33 6.67 -13.14
C ILE A 74 -7.15 7.43 -13.78
N CYS A 75 -6.00 6.78 -13.92
CA CYS A 75 -4.77 7.31 -14.48
C CYS A 75 -4.35 6.49 -15.72
N PRO A 76 -4.93 6.77 -16.90
CA PRO A 76 -4.61 6.07 -18.13
C PRO A 76 -3.13 6.15 -18.48
N LYS A 77 -2.65 5.13 -19.19
CA LYS A 77 -1.29 5.15 -19.75
C LYS A 77 -1.13 6.28 -20.75
N GLU A 78 0.10 6.77 -20.89
CA GLU A 78 0.49 7.79 -21.87
C GLU A 78 -0.27 9.11 -21.74
N CYS A 79 -0.87 9.36 -20.57
CA CYS A 79 -1.56 10.58 -20.23
C CYS A 79 -0.70 11.46 -19.30
N ASP A 80 -0.78 12.78 -19.49
CA ASP A 80 -0.21 13.72 -18.52
C ASP A 80 -1.08 13.73 -17.27
N LEU A 81 -0.53 13.24 -16.16
CA LEU A 81 -1.19 13.20 -14.86
C LEU A 81 -1.68 14.57 -14.41
N LYS A 82 -0.95 15.65 -14.73
CA LYS A 82 -1.37 17.02 -14.38
C LYS A 82 -2.59 17.44 -15.19
N ALA A 83 -2.66 17.05 -16.46
CA ALA A 83 -3.79 17.37 -17.33
C ALA A 83 -5.10 16.72 -16.87
N ILE A 84 -5.03 15.59 -16.16
CA ILE A 84 -6.19 14.91 -15.55
C ILE A 84 -6.40 15.28 -14.08
N GLY A 85 -5.71 16.32 -13.57
CA GLY A 85 -5.93 16.88 -12.23
C GLY A 85 -5.12 16.21 -11.11
N VAL A 86 -4.20 15.29 -11.42
CA VAL A 86 -3.27 14.72 -10.44
C VAL A 86 -2.05 15.63 -10.32
N VAL A 87 -2.21 16.70 -9.54
CA VAL A 87 -1.24 17.80 -9.45
C VAL A 87 -0.43 17.82 -8.16
N ASP A 88 -0.92 17.15 -7.11
CA ASP A 88 -0.31 17.13 -5.78
C ASP A 88 -0.61 15.81 -5.03
N GLN A 89 -0.08 15.70 -3.80
CA GLN A 89 -0.30 14.53 -2.95
C GLN A 89 -1.78 14.35 -2.60
N TYR A 90 -2.52 15.45 -2.40
CA TYR A 90 -3.94 15.40 -2.06
C TYR A 90 -4.76 14.73 -3.16
N ALA A 91 -4.46 15.00 -4.44
CA ALA A 91 -5.07 14.30 -5.56
C ALA A 91 -4.76 12.78 -5.54
N CYS A 92 -3.52 12.39 -5.23
CA CYS A 92 -3.14 10.97 -5.06
C CYS A 92 -3.89 10.29 -3.90
N ASP A 93 -4.10 11.01 -2.80
CA ASP A 93 -4.80 10.50 -1.62
C ASP A 93 -6.28 10.28 -1.91
N ILE A 94 -6.92 11.18 -2.67
CA ILE A 94 -8.31 10.99 -3.16
C ILE A 94 -8.42 9.73 -4.02
N ILE A 95 -7.49 9.53 -4.96
CA ILE A 95 -7.49 8.34 -5.83
C ILE A 95 -7.39 7.07 -4.98
N SER A 96 -6.45 7.05 -4.02
CA SER A 96 -6.26 5.91 -3.12
C SER A 96 -7.51 5.65 -2.28
N SER A 97 -8.10 6.70 -1.70
CA SER A 97 -9.33 6.60 -0.91
C SER A 97 -10.51 6.07 -1.72
N ASN A 98 -10.66 6.48 -2.98
CA ASN A 98 -11.70 5.96 -3.87
C ASN A 98 -11.52 4.46 -4.14
N ILE A 99 -10.29 4.02 -4.41
CA ILE A 99 -9.97 2.59 -4.65
C ILE A 99 -10.20 1.73 -3.41
N ASP A 100 -9.90 2.27 -2.23
CA ASP A 100 -10.04 1.53 -0.97
C ASP A 100 -11.44 1.56 -0.38
N SER A 101 -12.24 2.57 -0.73
CA SER A 101 -13.66 2.68 -0.37
C SER A 101 -14.57 1.89 -1.32
N TYR A 102 -14.08 1.53 -2.51
CA TYR A 102 -14.83 0.74 -3.49
C TYR A 102 -15.17 -0.66 -2.96
N LEU A 103 -16.43 -1.07 -3.11
CA LEU A 103 -16.93 -2.39 -2.68
C LEU A 103 -16.44 -3.47 -3.65
N LYS A 104 -15.86 -4.55 -3.10
CA LYS A 104 -15.24 -5.60 -3.90
C LYS A 104 -16.03 -6.90 -3.72
N GLU A 105 -16.49 -7.48 -4.82
CA GLU A 105 -17.23 -8.76 -4.80
C GLU A 105 -16.39 -9.87 -4.14
N LYS A 106 -15.09 -9.92 -4.43
CA LYS A 106 -14.13 -10.84 -3.78
C LYS A 106 -14.04 -10.69 -2.26
N LEU A 107 -14.51 -9.56 -1.71
CA LEU A 107 -14.57 -9.28 -0.27
C LEU A 107 -16.01 -9.35 0.26
N ASN A 108 -16.89 -10.14 -0.38
CA ASN A 108 -18.31 -10.26 -0.03
C ASN A 108 -19.04 -8.90 -0.01
N GLY A 109 -18.71 -8.03 -0.98
CA GLY A 109 -19.31 -6.70 -1.09
C GLY A 109 -18.83 -5.71 -0.02
N LYS A 110 -17.69 -5.96 0.63
CA LYS A 110 -17.03 -5.03 1.54
C LYS A 110 -15.93 -4.23 0.84
N SER A 111 -15.65 -3.05 1.35
CA SER A 111 -14.49 -2.23 0.93
C SER A 111 -13.19 -2.71 1.62
N SER A 112 -12.03 -2.22 1.15
CA SER A 112 -10.74 -2.49 1.84
C SER A 112 -10.81 -2.00 3.29
N PHE A 113 -11.37 -0.79 3.50
CA PHE A 113 -11.49 -0.17 4.81
C PHE A 113 -12.37 -0.98 5.76
N GLN A 114 -13.54 -1.42 5.30
CA GLN A 114 -14.43 -2.26 6.11
C GLN A 114 -13.77 -3.59 6.51
N LEU A 115 -12.96 -4.17 5.62
CA LEU A 115 -12.23 -5.39 5.94
C LEU A 115 -11.11 -5.12 6.96
N LEU A 116 -10.39 -4.01 6.81
CA LEU A 116 -9.33 -3.61 7.74
C LEU A 116 -9.89 -3.34 9.14
N GLU A 117 -11.00 -2.61 9.24
CA GLU A 117 -11.72 -2.38 10.51
C GLU A 117 -12.13 -3.68 11.19
N PHE A 118 -12.55 -4.68 10.41
CA PHE A 118 -12.94 -5.97 10.94
C PHE A 118 -11.74 -6.81 11.42
N LEU A 119 -10.65 -6.84 10.65
CA LEU A 119 -9.47 -7.67 10.95
C LEU A 119 -8.56 -7.05 12.02
N SER A 120 -8.32 -5.75 11.96
CA SER A 120 -7.40 -5.02 12.84
C SER A 120 -7.92 -3.59 13.11
N PRO A 121 -8.90 -3.44 14.02
CA PRO A 121 -9.53 -2.15 14.33
C PRO A 121 -8.53 -1.07 14.76
N ASP A 122 -7.52 -1.45 15.55
CA ASP A 122 -6.49 -0.53 16.02
C ASP A 122 -5.62 0.00 14.87
N THR A 123 -5.31 -0.86 13.90
CA THR A 123 -4.58 -0.48 12.69
C THR A 123 -5.43 0.45 11.82
N ALA A 124 -6.71 0.13 11.63
CA ALA A 124 -7.64 0.99 10.90
C ALA A 124 -7.71 2.40 11.53
N LYS A 125 -7.82 2.48 12.86
CA LYS A 125 -7.85 3.74 13.60
C LYS A 125 -6.62 4.60 13.32
N LYS A 126 -5.41 4.02 13.38
CA LYS A 126 -4.16 4.76 13.08
C LYS A 126 -4.11 5.24 11.64
N PHE A 127 -4.55 4.42 10.68
CA PHE A 127 -4.65 4.84 9.29
C PHE A 127 -5.62 6.01 9.10
N TYR A 128 -6.77 6.00 9.75
CA TYR A 128 -7.75 7.10 9.64
C TYR A 128 -7.25 8.41 10.26
N GLU A 129 -6.55 8.33 11.40
CA GLU A 129 -5.92 9.50 12.02
C GLU A 129 -4.87 10.13 11.11
N PHE A 130 -4.12 9.31 10.36
CA PHE A 130 -3.12 9.79 9.40
C PHE A 130 -3.72 10.33 8.11
N VAL A 131 -4.67 9.60 7.51
CA VAL A 131 -5.15 9.88 6.15
C VAL A 131 -6.06 11.12 6.11
N GLN A 132 -6.67 11.57 7.23
CA GLN A 132 -7.58 12.74 7.34
C GLN A 132 -8.70 12.84 6.27
N ILE A 133 -8.86 11.87 5.38
CA ILE A 133 -9.94 11.84 4.41
C ILE A 133 -11.15 11.26 5.12
N GLN A 134 -12.05 12.17 5.49
CA GLN A 134 -13.42 11.87 5.87
C GLN A 134 -14.02 10.94 4.82
N MET A 135 -14.25 9.68 5.20
CA MET A 135 -15.23 8.85 4.52
C MET A 135 -16.55 9.64 4.54
N LYS A 136 -16.93 10.23 3.41
CA LYS A 136 -18.28 10.77 3.20
C LYS A 136 -19.18 9.66 2.69
#